data_AF-A0A367E941-F1
#
_entry.id   AF-A0A367E941-F1
#
_cell.length_a   1.000
_cell.length_b   1.000
_cell.length_c   1.000
_cell.angle_alpha   90.00
_cell.angle_beta   90.00
_cell.angle_gamma   90.00
#
_symmetry.space_group_name_H-M   'P 1'
#
loop_
_entity.id
_entity.type
_entity.pdbx_description
1 polymer ?
#
loop_
_entity_poly.entity_id
_entity_poly.type
_entity_poly.pdbx_seq_one_letter_code
_entity_poly.pdbx_strand_id
1 'polypeptide(L)'
;MGAATGSVRTSVDRARRRATAAAPSRAESAARHPPGTRHGERGEHGEAPAERQREQLREQVEALRTEVEQLRQASASRPVIDQARGMVMALAPCDAQTAWWVLVRVSQHSNVKLRRVAGALVAGAEGTPVPEPVRKALAAALHRVRTASR
;
A
#
# COMPACT_ATOMS: atom_id res chain seq x y z
N MET A 1 -4.73 39.81 -8.46
CA MET A 1 -5.80 38.78 -8.26
C MET A 1 -5.14 37.43 -8.48
N GLY A 2 -5.07 36.45 -7.59
CA GLY A 2 -5.42 36.28 -6.18
C GLY A 2 -4.73 34.98 -5.75
N ALA A 3 -4.15 34.96 -4.55
CA ALA A 3 -3.46 33.81 -3.98
C ALA A 3 -4.45 32.70 -3.60
N ALA A 4 -4.06 31.43 -3.75
CA ALA A 4 -4.75 30.29 -3.15
C ALA A 4 -3.72 29.27 -2.64
N THR A 5 -3.33 29.47 -1.39
CA THR A 5 -2.61 28.52 -0.55
C THR A 5 -3.63 27.53 0.04
N GLY A 6 -3.54 26.25 -0.35
CA GLY A 6 -4.37 25.16 0.19
C GLY A 6 -3.55 24.22 1.07
N SER A 7 -3.36 24.58 2.34
CA SER A 7 -2.74 23.72 3.36
C SER A 7 -3.80 22.79 3.97
N VAL A 8 -3.73 21.49 3.68
CA VAL A 8 -4.61 20.48 4.27
C VAL A 8 -4.06 20.06 5.62
N ARG A 9 -4.65 20.59 6.68
CA ARG A 9 -4.41 20.14 8.07
C ARG A 9 -5.17 18.85 8.32
N THR A 10 -4.44 17.81 8.73
CA THR A 10 -4.95 16.48 9.08
C THR A 10 -5.78 16.51 10.37
N SER A 11 -6.93 15.83 10.33
CA SER A 11 -8.08 15.93 11.24
C SER A 11 -7.98 15.09 12.54
N VAL A 12 -6.77 14.78 13.04
CA VAL A 12 -6.62 13.81 14.16
C VAL A 12 -6.52 14.46 15.56
N ASP A 13 -6.35 15.77 15.66
CA ASP A 13 -5.98 16.43 16.93
C ASP A 13 -7.14 16.92 17.83
N ARG A 14 -8.41 16.60 17.49
CA ARG A 14 -9.58 17.18 18.16
C ARG A 14 -10.16 16.33 19.31
N ALA A 15 -9.70 15.10 19.50
CA ALA A 15 -10.38 14.14 20.40
C ALA A 15 -9.89 14.11 21.86
N ARG A 16 -8.88 14.90 22.27
CA ARG A 16 -8.28 14.78 23.62
C ARG A 16 -8.64 15.86 24.65
N ARG A 17 -9.60 16.75 24.38
CA ARG A 17 -9.94 17.85 25.31
C ARG A 17 -11.42 17.90 25.67
N ARG A 18 -11.85 17.05 26.60
CA ARG A 18 -13.01 17.31 27.50
C ARG A 18 -13.09 16.27 28.61
N ALA A 19 -12.71 16.68 29.82
CA ALA A 19 -13.03 16.14 31.16
C ALA A 19 -11.82 16.46 32.05
N THR A 20 -11.88 17.16 33.18
CA THR A 20 -12.96 17.70 34.03
C THR A 20 -12.29 18.71 34.96
N ALA A 21 -13.02 19.78 35.30
CA ALA A 21 -12.59 20.80 36.25
C ALA A 21 -12.93 20.41 37.71
N ALA A 22 -12.30 21.15 38.64
CA ALA A 22 -12.64 21.40 40.04
C ALA A 22 -11.84 20.64 41.13
N ALA A 23 -10.94 21.40 41.78
CA ALA A 23 -10.35 21.18 43.10
C ALA A 23 -11.36 21.60 44.22
N PRO A 24 -11.10 21.42 45.55
CA PRO A 24 -10.03 22.16 46.24
C PRO A 24 -9.22 21.40 47.33
N SER A 25 -8.08 22.01 47.69
CA SER A 25 -7.26 21.77 48.89
C SER A 25 -8.04 22.03 50.19
N ARG A 26 -7.69 21.58 51.39
CA ARG A 26 -6.41 21.64 52.13
C ARG A 26 -6.70 21.04 53.52
N ALA A 27 -5.77 20.30 54.14
CA ALA A 27 -5.50 20.39 55.59
C ALA A 27 -4.35 19.44 55.97
N GLU A 28 -3.38 20.03 56.65
CA GLU A 28 -2.18 19.40 57.21
C GLU A 28 -2.47 18.56 58.47
N SER A 29 -1.55 17.61 58.70
CA SER A 29 -0.74 17.51 59.94
C SER A 29 -0.87 16.23 60.78
N ALA A 30 0.29 15.56 60.85
CA ALA A 30 0.89 14.88 62.00
C ALA A 30 0.19 13.67 62.64
N ALA A 31 0.80 12.49 62.46
CA ALA A 31 1.14 11.59 63.59
C ALA A 31 2.15 10.50 63.19
N ARG A 32 3.31 10.52 63.86
CA ARG A 32 4.03 9.41 64.54
C ARG A 32 4.14 8.04 63.85
N HIS A 33 5.38 7.61 63.61
CA HIS A 33 5.79 6.20 63.44
C HIS A 33 5.71 5.40 64.75
N PRO A 34 5.52 4.08 64.66
CA PRO A 34 6.47 3.14 65.25
C PRO A 34 6.91 2.03 64.26
N PRO A 35 7.98 1.26 64.58
CA PRO A 35 8.72 0.48 63.59
C PRO A 35 8.29 -0.99 63.54
N GLY A 36 8.59 -1.62 62.40
CA GLY A 36 8.87 -3.05 62.32
C GLY A 36 7.80 -3.89 61.62
N THR A 37 8.07 -4.29 60.38
CA THR A 37 8.11 -5.72 59.99
C THR A 37 8.68 -5.80 58.58
N ARG A 38 9.84 -6.45 58.47
CA ARG A 38 10.45 -6.86 57.21
C ARG A 38 9.53 -7.88 56.55
N HIS A 39 8.95 -7.58 55.40
CA HIS A 39 8.39 -8.62 54.54
C HIS A 39 8.49 -8.23 53.07
N GLY A 40 9.22 -9.07 52.35
CA GLY A 40 9.00 -9.32 50.94
C GLY A 40 9.57 -8.27 50.02
N GLU A 41 10.80 -8.52 49.58
CA GLU A 41 11.18 -8.41 48.19
C GLU A 41 9.95 -8.71 47.29
N ARG A 42 9.25 -7.68 46.84
CA ARG A 42 8.54 -7.76 45.57
C ARG A 42 9.48 -7.11 44.59
N GLY A 43 10.26 -7.98 43.93
CA GLY A 43 11.16 -7.61 42.87
C GLY A 43 10.47 -6.58 41.99
N GLU A 44 11.07 -5.41 41.92
CA GLU A 44 10.97 -4.58 40.75
C GLU A 44 11.49 -5.47 39.61
N HIS A 45 10.59 -6.24 38.99
CA HIS A 45 10.83 -6.85 37.70
C HIS A 45 10.86 -5.70 36.69
N GLY A 46 11.88 -4.83 36.81
CA GLY A 46 12.36 -4.08 35.69
C GLY A 46 12.90 -5.11 34.74
N GLU A 47 12.07 -5.50 33.77
CA GLU A 47 12.46 -6.37 32.64
C GLU A 47 13.88 -6.01 32.24
N ALA A 48 14.77 -7.00 32.25
CA ALA A 48 16.18 -6.76 32.01
C ALA A 48 16.30 -6.00 30.67
N PRO A 49 17.27 -5.08 30.50
CA PRO A 49 17.43 -4.32 29.25
C PRO A 49 17.40 -5.20 27.99
N ALA A 50 17.84 -6.47 28.11
CA ALA A 50 17.77 -7.48 27.07
C ALA A 50 16.34 -7.97 26.72
N GLU A 51 15.41 -8.04 27.68
CA GLU A 51 14.02 -8.45 27.45
C GLU A 51 13.25 -7.36 26.72
N ARG A 52 13.40 -6.10 27.15
CA ARG A 52 12.86 -4.93 26.45
C ARG A 52 13.40 -4.80 25.03
N GLN A 53 14.70 -5.03 24.84
CA GLN A 53 15.31 -5.03 23.51
C GLN A 53 14.72 -6.15 22.62
N ARG A 54 14.46 -7.34 23.18
CA ARG A 54 13.86 -8.46 22.44
C ARG A 54 12.40 -8.17 22.05
N GLU A 55 11.65 -7.51 22.93
CA GLU A 55 10.28 -7.10 22.63
C GLU A 55 10.23 -6.02 21.53
N GLN A 56 11.07 -4.98 21.64
CA GLN A 56 11.22 -3.97 20.60
C GLN A 56 11.60 -4.57 19.24
N LEU A 57 12.53 -5.53 19.23
CA LEU A 57 12.90 -6.25 18.01
C LEU A 57 11.72 -7.05 17.44
N ARG A 58 10.89 -7.68 18.29
CA ARG A 58 9.68 -8.39 17.84
C ARG A 58 8.67 -7.44 17.23
N GLU A 59 8.38 -6.33 17.89
CA GLU A 59 7.47 -5.30 17.38
C GLU A 59 7.96 -4.74 16.03
N GLN A 60 9.27 -4.48 15.91
CA GLN A 60 9.87 -4.00 14.68
C GLN A 60 9.79 -5.04 13.54
N VAL A 61 10.00 -6.32 13.84
CA VAL A 61 9.84 -7.42 12.88
C VAL A 61 8.38 -7.52 12.41
N GLU A 62 7.40 -7.41 13.30
CA GLU A 62 5.98 -7.47 12.93
C GLU A 62 5.54 -6.24 12.12
N ALA A 63 6.05 -5.05 12.44
CA ALA A 63 5.82 -3.85 11.64
C ALA A 63 6.37 -4.01 10.22
N LEU A 64 7.60 -4.50 10.07
CA LEU A 64 8.23 -4.75 8.77
C LEU A 64 7.50 -5.83 7.98
N ARG A 65 7.02 -6.91 8.62
CA ARG A 65 6.21 -7.94 7.96
C ARG A 65 4.91 -7.37 7.41
N THR A 66 4.25 -6.52 8.17
CA THR A 66 3.01 -5.85 7.77
C THR A 66 3.26 -4.94 6.56
N GLU A 67 4.33 -4.14 6.59
CA GLU A 67 4.70 -3.27 5.47
C GLU A 67 5.03 -4.07 4.21
N VAL A 68 5.80 -5.15 4.33
CA VAL A 68 6.12 -6.05 3.22
C VAL A 68 4.85 -6.65 2.62
N GLU A 69 3.88 -7.06 3.44
CA GLU A 69 2.61 -7.60 2.96
C GLU A 69 1.80 -6.54 2.20
N GLN A 70 1.71 -5.32 2.73
CA GLN A 70 1.03 -4.20 2.05
C GLN A 70 1.70 -3.87 0.70
N LEU A 71 3.04 -3.85 0.66
CA LEU A 71 3.79 -3.63 -0.57
C LEU A 71 3.61 -4.77 -1.58
N ARG A 72 3.58 -6.03 -1.12
CA ARG A 72 3.30 -7.20 -1.96
C ARG A 72 1.89 -7.13 -2.53
N GLN A 73 0.89 -6.77 -1.73
CA GLN A 73 -0.49 -6.59 -2.19
C GLN A 73 -0.61 -5.46 -3.22
N ALA A 74 0.03 -4.32 -2.96
CA ALA A 74 0.08 -3.22 -3.91
C ALA A 74 0.76 -3.63 -5.23
N SER A 75 1.87 -4.37 -5.15
CA SER A 75 2.63 -4.87 -6.30
C SER A 75 1.88 -5.95 -7.08
N ALA A 76 1.11 -6.80 -6.41
CA ALA A 76 0.31 -7.86 -7.02
C ALA A 76 -0.88 -7.32 -7.85
N SER A 77 -1.26 -6.06 -7.68
CA SER A 77 -2.39 -5.44 -8.40
C SER A 77 -2.04 -4.88 -9.79
N ARG A 78 -0.77 -4.55 -10.04
CA ARG A 78 -0.22 -4.02 -11.31
C ARG A 78 0.39 -5.02 -12.34
N PRO A 79 0.61 -6.34 -12.10
CA PRO A 79 1.47 -7.15 -12.98
C PRO A 79 0.91 -7.39 -14.38
N VAL A 80 -0.39 -7.68 -14.51
CA VAL A 80 -0.91 -8.24 -15.77
C VAL A 80 -0.95 -7.21 -16.91
N ILE A 81 -1.23 -5.94 -16.60
CA ILE A 81 -1.27 -4.88 -17.61
C ILE A 81 0.14 -4.49 -18.05
N ASP A 82 1.09 -4.46 -17.12
CA ASP A 82 2.48 -4.16 -17.45
C ASP A 82 3.15 -5.33 -18.19
N GLN A 83 2.81 -6.58 -17.87
CA GLN A 83 3.20 -7.75 -18.68
C GLN A 83 2.65 -7.65 -20.10
N ALA A 84 1.34 -7.40 -20.26
CA ALA A 84 0.74 -7.24 -21.58
C ALA A 84 1.37 -6.08 -22.37
N ARG A 85 1.78 -5.00 -21.67
CA ARG A 85 2.49 -3.87 -22.30
C ARG A 85 3.85 -4.31 -22.83
N GLY A 86 4.63 -5.06 -22.03
CA GLY A 86 5.90 -5.64 -22.46
C GLY A 86 5.73 -6.61 -23.65
N MET A 87 4.68 -7.42 -23.65
CA MET A 87 4.36 -8.30 -24.78
C MET A 87 4.07 -7.50 -26.06
N VAL A 88 3.32 -6.40 -25.96
CA VAL A 88 3.05 -5.52 -27.11
C VAL A 88 4.34 -4.92 -27.65
N MET A 89 5.24 -4.45 -26.78
CA MET A 89 6.56 -3.91 -27.18
C MET A 89 7.39 -4.97 -27.92
N ALA A 90 7.34 -6.23 -27.49
CA ALA A 90 8.01 -7.33 -28.16
C ALA A 90 7.38 -7.68 -29.52
N LEU A 91 6.05 -7.60 -29.64
CA LEU A 91 5.32 -7.93 -30.88
C LEU A 91 5.43 -6.83 -31.94
N ALA A 92 5.48 -5.57 -31.55
CA ALA A 92 5.68 -4.43 -32.41
C ALA A 92 6.65 -3.46 -31.72
N PRO A 93 7.91 -3.34 -32.18
CA PRO A 93 8.92 -2.49 -31.56
C PRO A 93 8.40 -1.06 -31.40
N CYS A 94 8.08 -0.68 -30.16
CA CYS A 94 7.58 0.63 -29.79
C CYS A 94 7.92 0.89 -28.31
N ASP A 95 7.85 2.16 -27.91
CA ASP A 95 8.05 2.54 -26.51
C ASP A 95 6.87 2.12 -25.62
N ALA A 96 7.08 2.19 -24.30
CA ALA A 96 6.07 1.79 -23.32
C ALA A 96 4.80 2.66 -23.38
N GLN A 97 4.91 3.91 -23.83
CA GLN A 97 3.76 4.82 -23.95
C GLN A 97 2.87 4.42 -25.14
N THR A 98 3.47 4.07 -26.26
CA THR A 98 2.79 3.57 -27.45
C THR A 98 2.14 2.22 -27.18
N ALA A 99 2.85 1.31 -26.51
CA ALA A 99 2.30 0.01 -26.12
C ALA A 99 1.08 0.15 -25.20
N TRP A 100 1.10 1.10 -24.25
CA TRP A 100 -0.09 1.43 -23.44
C TRP A 100 -1.27 1.86 -24.32
N TRP A 101 -1.04 2.77 -25.26
CA TRP A 101 -2.10 3.24 -26.18
C TRP A 101 -2.63 2.14 -27.09
N VAL A 102 -1.78 1.19 -27.50
CA VAL A 102 -2.22 -0.02 -28.20
C VAL A 102 -3.22 -0.80 -27.35
N LEU A 103 -2.90 -1.10 -26.08
CA LEU A 103 -3.81 -1.83 -25.20
C LEU A 103 -5.12 -1.09 -24.95
N VAL A 104 -5.07 0.23 -24.72
CA VAL A 104 -6.27 1.08 -24.59
C VAL A 104 -7.12 1.00 -25.84
N ARG A 105 -6.50 1.10 -27.02
CA ARG A 105 -7.22 1.03 -28.28
C ARG A 105 -7.85 -0.34 -28.51
N VAL A 106 -7.13 -1.43 -28.20
CA VAL A 106 -7.68 -2.80 -28.25
C VAL A 106 -8.91 -2.90 -27.35
N SER A 107 -8.80 -2.45 -26.10
CA SER A 107 -9.91 -2.44 -25.13
C SER A 107 -11.14 -1.70 -25.65
N GLN A 108 -10.96 -0.53 -26.24
CA GLN A 108 -12.06 0.26 -26.83
C GLN A 108 -12.69 -0.44 -28.03
N HIS A 109 -11.88 -0.94 -28.98
CA HIS A 109 -12.38 -1.54 -30.21
C HIS A 109 -13.00 -2.93 -29.98
N SER A 110 -12.55 -3.66 -28.98
CA SER A 110 -13.14 -4.95 -28.61
C SER A 110 -14.28 -4.81 -27.59
N ASN A 111 -14.52 -3.61 -27.04
CA ASN A 111 -15.42 -3.37 -25.91
C ASN A 111 -15.18 -4.32 -24.71
N VAL A 112 -13.91 -4.57 -24.39
CA VAL A 112 -13.50 -5.44 -23.26
C VAL A 112 -12.66 -4.60 -22.31
N LYS A 113 -12.93 -4.71 -21.00
CA LYS A 113 -12.17 -4.00 -19.97
C LYS A 113 -10.65 -4.25 -20.13
N LEU A 114 -9.84 -3.20 -20.06
CA LEU A 114 -8.38 -3.25 -20.25
C LEU A 114 -7.68 -4.38 -19.48
N ARG A 115 -8.04 -4.58 -18.19
CA ARG A 115 -7.49 -5.67 -17.37
C ARG A 115 -7.81 -7.06 -17.93
N ARG A 116 -8.98 -7.23 -18.55
CA ARG A 116 -9.38 -8.49 -19.20
C ARG A 116 -8.70 -8.68 -20.54
N VAL A 117 -8.49 -7.60 -21.30
CA VAL A 117 -7.61 -7.64 -22.50
C VAL A 117 -6.21 -8.09 -22.11
N ALA A 118 -5.59 -7.44 -21.12
CA ALA A 118 -4.26 -7.79 -20.65
C ALA A 118 -4.17 -9.26 -20.19
N GLY A 119 -5.12 -9.71 -19.37
CA GLY A 119 -5.19 -11.12 -18.96
C GLY A 119 -5.37 -12.09 -20.12
N ALA A 120 -6.18 -11.74 -21.13
CA ALA A 120 -6.36 -12.56 -22.31
C ALA A 120 -5.06 -12.64 -23.14
N LEU A 121 -4.29 -11.56 -23.24
CA LEU A 121 -2.99 -11.57 -23.92
C LEU A 121 -2.01 -12.50 -23.22
N VAL A 122 -1.89 -12.39 -21.89
CA VAL A 122 -1.00 -13.24 -21.08
C VAL A 122 -1.40 -14.71 -21.19
N ALA A 123 -2.69 -15.03 -20.97
CA ALA A 123 -3.20 -16.40 -21.14
C ALA A 123 -3.00 -16.91 -22.59
N GLY A 124 -3.07 -16.00 -23.58
CA GLY A 124 -2.72 -16.25 -24.98
C GLY A 124 -1.32 -16.78 -25.19
N ALA A 125 -0.33 -16.20 -24.51
CA ALA A 125 1.05 -16.68 -24.55
C ALA A 125 1.23 -18.04 -23.86
N GLU A 126 0.35 -18.39 -22.94
CA GLU A 126 0.31 -19.68 -22.23
C GLU A 126 -0.49 -20.76 -23.00
N GLY A 127 -0.97 -20.45 -24.21
CA GLY A 127 -1.71 -21.38 -25.06
C GLY A 127 -3.23 -21.34 -24.93
N THR A 128 -3.79 -20.44 -24.09
CA THR A 128 -5.24 -20.24 -24.00
C THR A 128 -5.73 -19.38 -25.17
N PRO A 129 -6.78 -19.77 -25.91
CA PRO A 129 -7.28 -18.97 -27.02
C PRO A 129 -7.72 -17.56 -26.59
N VAL A 130 -7.15 -16.54 -27.24
CA VAL A 130 -7.55 -15.15 -27.04
C VAL A 130 -8.90 -14.90 -27.73
N PRO A 131 -9.89 -14.26 -27.07
CA PRO A 131 -11.19 -13.97 -27.67
C PRO A 131 -11.09 -13.24 -29.00
N GLU A 132 -11.91 -13.63 -29.98
CA GLU A 132 -11.87 -13.11 -31.35
C GLU A 132 -11.89 -11.57 -31.43
N PRO A 133 -12.77 -10.85 -30.70
CA PRO A 133 -12.79 -9.39 -30.76
C PRO A 133 -11.46 -8.76 -30.31
N VAL A 134 -10.82 -9.36 -29.30
CA VAL A 134 -9.52 -8.89 -28.79
C VAL A 134 -8.41 -9.19 -29.79
N ARG A 135 -8.38 -10.39 -30.39
CA ARG A 135 -7.37 -10.72 -31.41
C ARG A 135 -7.47 -9.81 -32.64
N LYS A 136 -8.68 -9.60 -33.18
CA LYS A 136 -8.88 -8.72 -34.35
C LYS A 136 -8.43 -7.30 -34.05
N ALA A 137 -8.84 -6.76 -32.90
CA ALA A 137 -8.45 -5.41 -32.48
C ALA A 137 -6.92 -5.30 -32.25
N LEU A 138 -6.30 -6.32 -31.65
CA LEU A 138 -4.84 -6.37 -31.45
C LEU A 138 -4.08 -6.41 -32.76
N ALA A 139 -4.49 -7.27 -33.71
CA ALA A 139 -3.86 -7.35 -35.03
C ALA A 139 -3.94 -6.01 -35.77
N ALA A 140 -5.11 -5.37 -35.77
CA ALA A 140 -5.28 -4.04 -36.36
C ALA A 140 -4.43 -2.96 -35.67
N ALA A 141 -4.28 -3.05 -34.34
CA ALA A 141 -3.47 -2.10 -33.57
C ALA A 141 -1.97 -2.25 -33.83
N LEU A 142 -1.46 -3.49 -33.85
CA LEU A 142 -0.05 -3.76 -34.13
C LEU A 142 0.31 -3.42 -35.58
N HIS A 143 -0.59 -3.66 -36.54
CA HIS A 143 -0.38 -3.25 -37.92
C HIS A 143 -0.15 -1.74 -38.04
N ARG A 144 -0.99 -0.93 -37.38
CA ARG A 144 -0.85 0.53 -37.37
C ARG A 144 0.47 1.02 -36.78
N VAL A 145 0.96 0.38 -35.71
CA VAL A 145 2.27 0.73 -35.13
C VAL A 145 3.37 0.45 -36.15
N ARG A 146 3.39 -0.75 -36.76
CA ARG A 146 4.42 -1.13 -37.73
C ARG A 146 4.41 -0.27 -39.01
N THR A 147 3.24 0.21 -39.43
CA THR A 147 3.14 1.11 -40.60
C THR A 147 3.55 2.54 -40.27
N ALA A 148 3.36 3.00 -39.03
CA ALA A 148 3.76 4.35 -38.60
C ALA A 148 5.28 4.47 -38.37
N SER A 149 5.98 3.35 -38.19
CA SER A 149 7.44 3.30 -38.02
C SER A 149 8.22 3.09 -39.33
N ARG A 150 7.55 3.12 -40.48
CA ARG A 150 8.16 3.07 -41.81
C ARG A 150 8.13 4.46 -42.45
#